data_AF-A0A3G2R4A4-F1
#
_entry.id   AF-A0A3G2R4A4-F1
#
_cell.length_a   1.000
_cell.length_b   1.000
_cell.length_c   1.000
_cell.angle_alpha   90.00
_cell.angle_beta   90.00
_cell.angle_gamma   90.00
#
_symmetry.space_group_name_H-M   'P 1'
#
loop_
_entity.id
_entity.type
_entity.pdbx_description
1 polymer ?
#
loop_
_entity_poly.entity_id
_entity_poly.type
_entity_poly.pdbx_seq_one_letter_code
_entity_poly.pdbx_strand_id
1 'polypeptide(L)'
;MFKVKSPTKKLKEICSKLGPDYSIKVIDAEQVIYRKINDNYELEVSGLNNSRKKMKAVIYLWQLKPGKVNLEVIENVTTFEFLESSLTSLVEKYRNSN
;
A
#
# COMPACT_ATOMS: atom_id res chain seq x y z
N MET A 1 -6.13 -14.96 21.35
CA MET A 1 -6.57 -14.86 19.94
C MET A 1 -6.40 -13.41 19.49
N PHE A 2 -5.43 -13.12 18.63
CA PHE A 2 -5.24 -11.76 18.09
C PHE A 2 -6.38 -11.44 17.13
N LYS A 3 -7.14 -10.38 17.39
CA LYS A 3 -8.20 -9.90 16.50
C LYS A 3 -7.66 -8.78 15.62
N VAL A 4 -7.66 -9.01 14.31
CA VAL A 4 -7.34 -7.97 13.33
C VAL A 4 -8.47 -6.94 13.35
N LYS A 5 -8.11 -5.66 13.48
CA LYS A 5 -9.09 -4.57 13.46
C LYS A 5 -9.73 -4.49 12.07
N SER A 6 -11.04 -4.24 12.02
CA SER A 6 -11.72 -3.97 10.75
C SER A 6 -11.18 -2.69 10.09
N PRO A 7 -11.28 -2.55 8.76
CA PRO A 7 -10.90 -1.34 8.04
C PRO A 7 -11.69 -0.12 8.51
N THR A 8 -10.99 0.95 8.89
CA THR A 8 -11.61 2.25 9.21
C THR A 8 -12.23 2.91 7.98
N LYS A 9 -13.16 3.85 8.19
CA LYS A 9 -13.76 4.66 7.10
C LYS A 9 -12.69 5.39 6.29
N LYS A 10 -11.71 5.99 6.96
CA LYS A 10 -10.57 6.68 6.34
C LYS A 10 -9.79 5.77 5.39
N LEU A 11 -9.46 4.54 5.82
CA LEU A 11 -8.76 3.58 4.98
C LEU A 11 -9.56 3.24 3.71
N LYS A 12 -10.87 2.98 3.88
CA LYS A 12 -11.78 2.70 2.76
C LYS A 12 -11.88 3.86 1.78
N GLU A 13 -12.01 5.09 2.29
CA GLU A 13 -12.07 6.31 1.47
C GLU A 13 -10.78 6.52 0.67
N ILE A 14 -9.60 6.35 1.29
CA ILE A 14 -8.32 6.48 0.59
C ILE A 14 -8.18 5.39 -0.49
N CYS A 15 -8.47 4.13 -0.15
CA CYS A 15 -8.41 3.02 -1.10
C CYS A 15 -9.34 3.26 -2.29
N SER A 16 -10.57 3.74 -2.04
CA SER A 16 -11.53 4.06 -3.10
C SER A 16 -11.06 5.21 -3.98
N LYS A 17 -10.38 6.22 -3.42
CA LYS A 17 -9.82 7.34 -4.19
C LYS A 17 -8.65 6.94 -5.08
N LEU A 18 -7.83 5.97 -4.66
CA LEU A 18 -6.73 5.45 -5.47
C LEU A 18 -7.20 4.65 -6.69
N GLY A 19 -8.44 4.16 -6.68
CA GLY A 19 -9.06 3.49 -7.81
C GLY A 19 -9.12 1.96 -7.69
N PRO A 20 -9.70 1.29 -8.71
CA PRO A 20 -10.12 -0.11 -8.64
C PRO A 20 -8.96 -1.12 -8.60
N ASP A 21 -7.76 -0.74 -9.01
CA ASP A 21 -6.57 -1.59 -8.94
C ASP A 21 -6.07 -1.79 -7.50
N TYR A 22 -6.57 -0.99 -6.56
CA TYR A 22 -6.21 -1.07 -5.15
C TYR A 22 -7.32 -1.77 -4.35
N SER A 23 -6.88 -2.58 -3.39
CA SER A 23 -7.76 -3.32 -2.48
C SER A 23 -7.26 -3.21 -1.05
N ILE A 24 -8.11 -3.53 -0.07
CA ILE A 24 -7.67 -3.65 1.32
C ILE A 24 -7.40 -5.12 1.62
N LYS A 25 -6.21 -5.41 2.17
CA LYS A 25 -5.81 -6.75 2.61
C LYS A 25 -5.28 -6.73 4.03
N VAL A 26 -5.28 -7.91 4.67
CA VAL A 26 -4.60 -8.10 5.95
C VAL A 26 -3.18 -8.57 5.68
N ILE A 27 -2.19 -7.78 6.10
CA ILE A 27 -0.76 -8.11 6.08
C ILE A 27 -0.21 -7.78 7.48
N ASP A 28 0.55 -8.71 8.07
CA ASP A 28 1.16 -8.55 9.40
C ASP A 28 0.19 -8.04 10.50
N ALA A 29 -1.02 -8.61 10.49
CA ALA A 29 -2.14 -8.26 11.38
C ALA A 29 -2.65 -6.80 11.27
N GLU A 30 -2.28 -6.08 10.21
CA GLU A 30 -2.80 -4.75 9.85
C GLU A 30 -3.69 -4.82 8.59
N GLN A 31 -4.72 -3.96 8.52
CA GLN A 31 -5.42 -3.69 7.27
C GLN A 31 -4.63 -2.67 6.45
N VAL A 32 -4.07 -3.09 5.34
CA VAL A 32 -3.22 -2.27 4.46
C VAL A 32 -3.90 -2.06 3.11
N ILE A 33 -3.53 -1.00 2.39
CA ILE A 33 -3.89 -0.88 0.98
C ILE A 33 -2.88 -1.69 0.17
N TYR A 34 -3.37 -2.46 -0.78
CA TYR A 34 -2.62 -3.42 -1.56
C TYR A 34 -2.89 -3.23 -3.06
N ARG A 35 -1.84 -3.34 -3.87
CA ARG A 35 -1.95 -3.45 -5.34
C ARG A 35 -0.93 -4.46 -5.86
N LYS A 36 -1.39 -5.42 -6.67
CA LYS A 36 -0.49 -6.25 -7.48
C LYS A 36 -0.13 -5.45 -8.73
N ILE A 37 1.18 -5.28 -9.01
CA ILE A 37 1.63 -4.63 -10.25
C ILE A 37 1.68 -5.67 -11.36
N ASN A 38 2.37 -6.79 -11.12
CA ASN A 38 2.48 -7.94 -12.01
C ASN A 38 2.86 -9.20 -11.20
N ASP A 39 3.31 -10.27 -11.86
CA ASP A 39 3.68 -11.53 -11.17
C ASP A 39 4.95 -11.47 -10.33
N ASN A 40 5.73 -10.40 -10.49
CA ASN A 40 7.00 -10.19 -9.81
C ASN A 40 6.92 -9.09 -8.75
N TYR A 41 5.98 -8.14 -8.84
CA TYR A 41 5.94 -6.98 -7.96
C TYR A 41 4.54 -6.67 -7.40
N GLU A 42 4.52 -6.27 -6.13
CA GLU A 42 3.33 -5.78 -5.42
C GLU A 42 3.66 -4.56 -4.55
N LEU A 43 2.62 -3.78 -4.27
CA LEU A 43 2.66 -2.61 -3.41
C LEU A 43 1.81 -2.83 -2.18
N GLU A 44 2.32 -2.33 -1.07
CA GLU A 44 1.66 -2.27 0.22
C GLU A 44 1.74 -0.86 0.78
N VAL A 45 0.62 -0.35 1.30
CA VAL A 45 0.56 0.92 2.03
C VAL A 45 0.07 0.65 3.46
N SER A 46 0.99 0.74 4.41
CA SER A 46 0.76 0.55 5.84
C SER A 46 0.58 1.89 6.57
N GLY A 47 0.03 1.86 7.78
CA GLY A 47 -0.06 3.01 8.67
C GLY A 47 -1.34 3.84 8.47
N LEU A 48 -2.29 3.36 7.68
CA LEU A 48 -3.55 4.07 7.38
C LEU A 48 -4.74 3.58 8.19
N ASN A 49 -4.71 2.37 8.78
CA ASN A 49 -5.83 1.83 9.55
C ASN A 49 -5.89 2.30 11.02
N ASN A 50 -6.09 3.61 11.23
CA ASN A 50 -6.14 4.21 12.56
C ASN A 50 -7.04 5.45 12.61
N SER A 51 -7.26 5.97 13.81
CA SER A 51 -8.09 7.16 14.08
C SER A 51 -7.33 8.50 13.95
N ARG A 52 -6.06 8.51 13.50
CA ARG A 52 -5.30 9.76 13.39
C ARG A 52 -5.90 10.65 12.30
N LYS A 53 -6.08 11.93 12.62
CA LYS A 53 -6.55 12.94 11.65
C LYS A 53 -5.56 13.12 10.50
N LYS A 54 -4.28 13.27 10.83
CA LYS A 54 -3.20 13.42 9.83
C LYS A 54 -2.87 12.07 9.20
N MET A 55 -2.53 12.07 7.91
CA MET A 55 -2.00 10.90 7.23
C MET A 55 -0.53 10.71 7.63
N LYS A 56 -0.14 9.46 7.87
CA LYS A 56 1.25 9.04 8.03
C LYS A 56 1.32 7.57 7.59
N ALA A 57 1.65 7.36 6.33
CA ALA A 57 1.76 6.04 5.72
C ALA A 57 3.22 5.71 5.40
N VAL A 58 3.45 4.42 5.17
CA VAL A 58 4.67 3.89 4.59
C VAL A 58 4.28 3.04 3.38
N ILE A 59 4.93 3.25 2.25
CA ILE A 59 4.75 2.44 1.04
C ILE A 59 5.90 1.44 0.96
N TYR A 60 5.58 0.18 0.75
CA TYR A 60 6.53 -0.90 0.51
C TYR A 60 6.34 -1.43 -0.91
N LEU A 61 7.43 -1.51 -1.67
CA LEU A 61 7.51 -2.28 -2.90
C LEU A 61 8.12 -3.64 -2.59
N TRP A 62 7.39 -4.70 -2.88
CA TRP A 62 7.84 -6.07 -2.71
C TRP A 62 8.10 -6.72 -4.07
N GLN A 63 9.26 -7.34 -4.22
CA GLN A 63 9.51 -8.32 -5.26
C GLN A 63 9.13 -9.70 -4.73
N LEU A 64 8.46 -10.52 -5.55
CA LEU A 64 7.87 -11.81 -5.16
C LEU A 64 8.74 -13.01 -5.56
N LYS A 65 9.56 -12.87 -6.62
CA LYS A 65 10.37 -13.95 -7.19
C LYS A 65 11.82 -13.49 -7.37
N PRO A 66 12.82 -14.38 -7.16
CA PRO A 66 12.69 -15.79 -6.76
C PRO A 66 12.31 -16.00 -5.28
N GLY A 67 12.32 -14.93 -4.47
CA GLY A 67 11.83 -14.94 -3.10
C GLY A 67 11.28 -13.56 -2.74
N LYS A 68 10.44 -13.48 -1.71
CA LYS A 68 9.84 -12.21 -1.29
C LYS A 68 10.89 -11.31 -0.64
N VAL A 69 11.23 -10.20 -1.30
CA VAL A 69 12.17 -9.19 -0.80
C VAL A 69 11.56 -7.80 -0.89
N ASN A 70 11.84 -6.94 0.09
CA ASN A 70 11.49 -5.54 0.01
C ASN A 70 12.55 -4.81 -0.82
N LEU A 71 12.12 -4.13 -1.89
CA LEU A 71 13.01 -3.40 -2.79
C LEU A 71 13.08 -1.92 -2.46
N GLU A 72 11.95 -1.31 -2.15
CA GLU A 72 11.85 0.12 -1.85
C GLU A 72 10.89 0.35 -0.68
N VAL A 73 11.24 1.36 0.14
CA VAL A 73 10.41 1.88 1.23
C VAL A 73 10.31 3.38 1.07
N ILE A 74 9.09 3.90 1.01
CA ILE A 74 8.82 5.34 1.05
C ILE A 74 8.12 5.65 2.37
N GLU A 75 8.88 6.23 3.29
CA GLU A 75 8.37 6.64 4.60
C GLU A 75 7.77 8.04 4.58
N ASN A 76 7.09 8.41 5.67
CA ASN A 76 6.57 9.75 5.91
C ASN A 76 5.65 10.27 4.79
N VAL A 77 4.81 9.40 4.24
CA VAL A 77 3.78 9.80 3.29
C VAL A 77 2.64 10.47 4.05
N THR A 78 2.55 11.80 3.96
CA THR A 78 1.66 12.64 4.79
C THR A 78 0.50 13.29 4.04
N THR A 79 0.47 13.22 2.71
CA THR A 79 -0.61 13.78 1.88
C THR A 79 -1.09 12.75 0.86
N PHE A 80 -2.33 12.91 0.38
CA PHE A 80 -2.88 12.00 -0.62
C PHE A 80 -2.18 12.18 -1.97
N GLU A 81 -1.86 13.41 -2.34
CA GLU A 81 -1.18 13.75 -3.59
C GLU A 81 0.23 13.12 -3.63
N PHE A 82 0.94 13.12 -2.50
CA PHE A 82 2.25 12.47 -2.41
C PHE A 82 2.13 10.93 -2.43
N LEU A 83 1.10 10.38 -1.79
CA LEU A 83 0.79 8.94 -1.86
C LEU A 83 0.52 8.52 -3.31
N GLU A 84 -0.39 9.22 -3.99
CA GLU A 84 -0.83 8.91 -5.36
C GLU A 84 0.31 9.02 -6.37
N SER A 85 1.09 10.11 -6.32
CA SER A 85 2.25 10.31 -7.20
C SER A 85 3.34 9.25 -6.97
N SER A 86 3.64 8.91 -5.71
CA SER A 86 4.62 7.86 -5.37
C SER A 86 4.18 6.49 -5.89
N LEU A 87 2.92 6.11 -5.67
CA LEU A 87 2.38 4.85 -6.17
C LEU A 87 2.35 4.79 -7.69
N THR A 88 1.97 5.89 -8.36
CA THR A 88 1.97 5.98 -9.82
C THR A 88 3.37 5.79 -10.38
N SER A 89 4.36 6.49 -9.83
CA SER A 89 5.76 6.36 -10.24
C SER A 89 6.30 4.94 -10.06
N LEU A 90 6.01 4.28 -8.93
CA LEU A 90 6.42 2.89 -8.71
C LEU A 90 5.76 1.93 -9.71
N VAL A 91 4.47 2.12 -9.97
CA VAL A 91 3.74 1.29 -10.95
C VAL A 91 4.32 1.46 -12.35
N GLU A 92 4.57 2.70 -12.78
CA GLU A 92 5.17 2.98 -14.09
C GLU A 92 6.57 2.39 -14.24
N LYS A 93 7.38 2.47 -13.17
CA LYS A 93 8.74 1.92 -13.15
C LYS A 93 8.74 0.39 -13.26
N TYR A 94 7.84 -0.30 -12.55
CA TYR A 94 7.89 -1.76 -12.39
C TYR A 94 6.88 -2.53 -13.25
N ARG A 95 5.90 -1.89 -13.90
CA ARG A 95 4.90 -2.58 -14.75
C ARG A 95 5.52 -3.39 -15.89
N ASN A 96 6.62 -2.92 -16.45
CA ASN A 96 7.28 -3.55 -17.60
C ASN A 96 8.58 -4.28 -17.20
N SER A 97 8.93 -4.28 -15.91
CA SER A 97 10.08 -5.04 -15.41
C SER A 97 9.67 -6.50 -15.28
N ASN A 98 10.20 -7.35 -16.17
CA ASN A 98 10.05 -8.80 -16.12
C ASN A 98 11.28 -9.46 -15.52
#